data_AF-A0A9E3X8Q1-F1
#
_entry.id   AF-A0A9E3X8Q1-F1
#
_cell.length_a   1.000
_cell.length_b   1.000
_cell.length_c   1.000
_cell.angle_alpha   90.00
_cell.angle_beta   90.00
_cell.angle_gamma   90.00
#
_symmetry.space_group_name_H-M   'P 1'
#
loop_
_entity.id
_entity.type
_entity.pdbx_description
1 polymer ?
#
loop_
_entity_poly.entity_id
_entity_poly.type
_entity_poly.pdbx_seq_one_letter_code
_entity_poly.pdbx_strand_id
1 'polypeptide(L)'
;VLNIILKDSTPLFQTMNTGLSEPPPAGEEFFHWHGWGMRIQLELPTAVTYGQAVFGDVAAYLGTLRDSDLDQIIATPIGEHERFVMIHGAILNNVITHTGEIATLKGLQDIQGYAF
;
A
#
# COMPACT_ATOMS: atom_id res chain seq x y z
N VAL A 1 3.66 4.34 2.52
CA VAL A 1 4.97 3.70 2.79
C VAL A 1 6.03 4.19 1.82
N LEU A 2 5.96 3.88 0.53
CA LEU A 2 6.98 4.27 -0.45
C LEU A 2 7.33 5.77 -0.42
N ASN A 3 6.37 6.65 -0.73
CA ASN A 3 6.69 8.07 -0.88
C ASN A 3 7.13 8.72 0.44
N ILE A 4 6.44 8.44 1.54
CA ILE A 4 6.73 9.04 2.86
C ILE A 4 8.03 8.52 3.47
N ILE A 5 8.30 7.21 3.36
CA ILE A 5 9.38 6.56 4.14
C ILE A 5 10.63 6.31 3.29
N LEU A 6 10.46 5.97 2.00
CA LEU A 6 11.57 5.50 1.16
C LEU A 6 12.07 6.54 0.15
N LYS A 7 11.20 7.48 -0.26
CA LYS A 7 11.52 8.52 -1.26
C LYS A 7 11.54 9.94 -0.67
N ASP A 8 11.08 10.12 0.57
CA ASP A 8 10.81 11.43 1.18
C ASP A 8 10.11 12.40 0.20
N SER A 9 9.01 11.93 -0.39
CA SER A 9 8.25 12.65 -1.42
C SER A 9 6.76 12.62 -1.12
N THR A 10 6.02 13.51 -1.82
CA THR A 10 4.56 13.58 -1.70
C THR A 10 3.91 12.26 -2.11
N PRO A 11 3.06 11.67 -1.26
CA PRO A 11 2.31 10.46 -1.59
C PRO A 11 1.33 10.66 -2.74
N LEU A 12 1.18 9.64 -3.57
CA LEU A 12 0.24 9.68 -4.70
C LEU A 12 -1.22 9.90 -4.28
N PHE A 13 -1.63 9.48 -3.08
CA PHE A 13 -3.00 9.75 -2.60
C PHE A 13 -3.26 11.24 -2.33
N GLN A 14 -2.21 12.07 -2.21
CA GLN A 14 -2.34 13.52 -2.06
C GLN A 14 -2.39 14.25 -3.41
N THR A 15 -1.92 13.61 -4.48
CA THR A 15 -1.81 14.22 -5.82
C THR A 15 -2.76 13.61 -6.84
N MET A 16 -3.43 12.50 -6.50
CA MET A 16 -4.35 11.81 -7.39
C MET A 16 -5.58 11.30 -6.65
N ASN A 17 -6.71 11.28 -7.36
CA ASN A 17 -7.94 10.68 -6.86
C ASN A 17 -7.75 9.17 -6.68
N THR A 18 -8.06 8.66 -5.49
CA THR A 18 -7.96 7.25 -5.12
C THR A 18 -9.20 6.44 -5.49
N GLY A 19 -10.29 7.09 -5.88
CA GLY A 19 -11.61 6.49 -6.08
C GLY A 19 -12.40 6.29 -4.78
N LEU A 20 -11.81 6.62 -3.63
CA LEU A 20 -12.49 6.60 -2.33
C LEU A 20 -13.34 7.86 -2.16
N SER A 21 -14.58 7.71 -1.69
CA SER A 21 -15.45 8.86 -1.42
C SER A 21 -14.98 9.74 -0.26
N GLU A 22 -14.15 9.19 0.63
CA GLU A 22 -13.56 9.90 1.77
C GLU A 22 -12.23 9.24 2.18
N PRO A 23 -11.30 9.96 2.83
CA PRO A 23 -10.03 9.40 3.27
C PRO A 23 -10.21 8.34 4.37
N PRO A 24 -9.25 7.42 4.55
CA PRO A 24 -9.27 6.49 5.69
C PRO A 24 -9.18 7.23 7.02
N PRO A 25 -9.61 6.61 8.14
CA PRO A 25 -9.51 7.19 9.46
C PRO A 25 -8.06 7.54 9.82
N ALA A 26 -7.87 8.70 10.45
CA ALA A 26 -6.56 9.22 10.85
C ALA A 26 -6.67 9.98 12.17
N GLY A 27 -5.54 10.21 12.85
CA GLY A 27 -5.49 10.92 14.12
C GLY A 27 -6.28 10.19 15.22
N GLU A 28 -7.16 10.90 15.92
CA GLU A 28 -7.97 10.34 17.01
C GLU A 28 -8.94 9.23 16.53
N GLU A 29 -9.35 9.30 15.27
CA GLU A 29 -10.27 8.33 14.66
C GLU A 29 -9.55 7.09 14.11
N PHE A 30 -8.22 6.98 14.25
CA PHE A 30 -7.41 5.96 13.58
C PHE A 30 -7.91 4.53 13.83
N PHE A 31 -8.55 4.22 14.96
CA PHE A 31 -9.03 2.87 15.25
C PHE A 31 -10.47 2.61 14.79
N HIS A 32 -11.16 3.58 14.19
CA HIS A 32 -12.57 3.47 13.78
C HIS A 32 -12.76 2.93 12.35
N TRP A 33 -11.95 1.94 11.97
CA TRP A 33 -11.96 1.32 10.64
C TRP A 33 -13.27 0.64 10.28
N HIS A 34 -13.96 0.02 11.24
CA HIS A 34 -15.21 -0.68 10.99
C HIS A 34 -16.30 0.28 10.48
N GLY A 35 -16.54 1.37 11.20
CA GLY A 35 -17.54 2.35 10.81
C GLY A 35 -17.21 3.00 9.47
N TRP A 36 -15.92 3.17 9.14
CA TRP A 36 -15.48 3.69 7.85
C TRP A 36 -15.72 2.69 6.71
N GLY A 37 -15.34 1.43 6.91
CA GLY A 37 -15.55 0.36 5.93
C GLY A 37 -17.02 0.12 5.57
N MET A 38 -17.95 0.42 6.49
CA MET A 38 -19.39 0.28 6.24
C MET A 38 -20.00 1.41 5.41
N ARG A 39 -19.35 2.57 5.30
CA ARG A 39 -19.91 3.77 4.65
C ARG A 39 -19.16 4.19 3.39
N ILE A 40 -17.87 3.85 3.30
CA ILE A 40 -17.01 4.20 2.19
C ILE A 40 -17.60 3.71 0.86
N GLN A 41 -17.57 4.58 -0.15
CA GLN A 41 -17.89 4.20 -1.52
C GLN A 41 -16.60 4.17 -2.34
N LEU A 42 -16.48 3.16 -3.20
CA LEU A 42 -15.33 2.96 -4.08
C LEU A 42 -15.77 3.08 -5.54
N GLU A 43 -15.26 4.08 -6.24
CA GLU A 43 -15.35 4.17 -7.69
C GLU A 43 -14.25 3.28 -8.30
N LEU A 44 -14.64 2.08 -8.74
CA LEU A 44 -13.70 1.02 -9.08
C LEU A 44 -12.75 1.38 -10.25
N PRO A 45 -13.21 1.92 -11.39
CA PRO A 45 -12.32 2.40 -12.46
C PRO A 45 -11.21 3.37 -12.01
N THR A 46 -11.53 4.36 -11.18
CA THR A 46 -10.57 5.32 -10.63
C THR A 46 -9.64 4.63 -9.65
N ALA A 47 -10.16 3.76 -8.80
CA ALA A 47 -9.34 2.98 -7.87
C ALA A 47 -8.35 2.07 -8.59
N VAL A 48 -8.75 1.46 -9.72
CA VAL A 48 -7.84 0.67 -10.58
C VAL A 48 -6.76 1.55 -11.18
N THR A 49 -7.12 2.72 -11.73
CA THR A 49 -6.16 3.69 -12.27
C THR A 49 -5.17 4.14 -11.20
N TYR A 50 -5.65 4.39 -9.99
CA TYR A 50 -4.83 4.70 -8.82
C TYR A 50 -3.88 3.57 -8.45
N GLY A 51 -4.38 2.34 -8.37
CA GLY A 51 -3.56 1.16 -8.10
C GLY A 51 -2.45 0.97 -9.14
N GLN A 52 -2.74 1.17 -10.42
CA GLN A 52 -1.75 1.09 -11.50
C GLN A 52 -0.67 2.18 -11.37
N ALA A 53 -1.05 3.41 -11.04
CA ALA A 53 -0.09 4.50 -10.82
C ALA A 53 0.82 4.22 -9.61
N VAL A 54 0.27 3.71 -8.50
CA VAL A 54 1.05 3.29 -7.33
C VAL A 54 2.01 2.16 -7.69
N PHE A 55 1.54 1.13 -8.40
CA PHE A 55 2.38 0.04 -8.85
C PHE A 55 3.54 0.55 -9.74
N GLY A 56 3.24 1.43 -10.70
CA GLY A 56 4.25 2.05 -11.55
C GLY A 56 5.30 2.84 -10.76
N ASP A 57 4.89 3.64 -9.78
CA ASP A 57 5.83 4.43 -8.95
C ASP A 57 6.71 3.53 -8.06
N VAL A 58 6.14 2.46 -7.50
CA VAL A 58 6.90 1.44 -6.74
C VAL A 58 7.90 0.74 -7.65
N ALA A 59 7.47 0.25 -8.82
CA ALA A 59 8.34 -0.45 -9.75
C ALA A 59 9.48 0.44 -10.25
N ALA A 60 9.18 1.70 -10.58
CA ALA A 60 10.19 2.68 -10.98
C ALA A 60 11.22 2.93 -9.86
N TYR A 61 10.77 3.12 -8.62
CA TYR A 61 11.68 3.30 -7.49
C TYR A 61 12.57 2.07 -7.26
N LEU A 62 11.99 0.88 -7.21
CA LEU A 62 12.75 -0.35 -7.01
C LEU A 62 13.79 -0.55 -8.13
N GLY A 63 13.46 -0.18 -9.36
CA GLY A 63 14.39 -0.21 -10.50
C GLY A 63 15.58 0.76 -10.40
N THR A 64 15.56 1.71 -9.46
CA THR A 64 16.70 2.61 -9.20
C THR A 64 17.65 2.09 -8.11
N LEU A 65 17.24 1.08 -7.35
CA LEU A 65 18.03 0.59 -6.21
C LEU A 65 19.15 -0.33 -6.69
N ARG A 66 20.33 -0.18 -6.08
CA ARG A 66 21.42 -1.15 -6.13
C ARG A 66 21.40 -1.98 -4.86
N ASP A 67 22.07 -3.13 -4.88
CA ASP A 67 22.18 -4.02 -3.72
C ASP A 67 22.69 -3.26 -2.47
N SER A 68 23.71 -2.43 -2.62
CA SER A 68 24.26 -1.62 -1.53
C SER A 68 23.28 -0.59 -0.94
N ASP A 69 22.21 -0.25 -1.67
CA ASP A 69 21.20 0.67 -1.17
C ASP A 69 20.21 -0.03 -0.21
N LEU A 70 20.12 -1.36 -0.26
CA LEU A 70 19.25 -2.18 0.60
C LEU A 70 19.75 -2.22 2.06
N ASP A 71 21.07 -2.19 2.24
CA ASP A 71 21.74 -2.22 3.56
C ASP A 71 21.76 -0.85 4.26
N GLN A 72 21.29 0.21 3.58
CA GLN A 72 21.29 1.55 4.16
C GLN A 72 20.26 1.66 5.29
N ILE A 73 20.69 2.17 6.44
CA ILE A 73 19.82 2.51 7.55
C ILE A 73 19.03 3.77 7.21
N ILE A 74 17.70 3.69 7.35
CA ILE A 74 16.78 4.80 7.17
C ILE A 74 16.00 5.05 8.45
N ALA A 75 15.77 6.32 8.77
CA ALA A 75 14.92 6.71 9.89
C ALA A 75 13.44 6.62 9.48
N THR A 76 12.62 6.00 10.33
CA THR A 76 11.18 5.86 10.11
C THR A 76 10.40 6.26 11.37
N PRO A 77 9.07 6.46 11.29
CA PRO A 77 8.25 6.71 12.48
C PRO A 77 8.29 5.59 13.53
N ILE A 78 8.77 4.39 13.18
CA ILE A 78 8.88 3.22 14.06
C ILE A 78 10.35 2.86 14.38
N GLY A 79 11.27 3.82 14.22
CA GLY A 79 12.69 3.66 14.49
C GLY A 79 13.56 3.56 13.24
N GLU A 80 14.85 3.31 13.45
CA GLU A 80 15.85 3.12 12.40
C GLU A 80 15.84 1.67 11.92
N HIS A 81 15.78 1.46 10.60
CA HIS A 81 15.74 0.14 9.99
C HIS A 81 16.56 0.13 8.71
N GLU A 82 17.10 -1.02 8.33
CA GLU A 82 17.62 -1.20 6.97
C GLU A 82 16.50 -0.97 5.94
N ARG A 83 16.84 -0.34 4.82
CA ARG A 83 15.90 -0.10 3.73
C ARG A 83 15.23 -1.40 3.27
N PHE A 84 15.99 -2.49 3.21
CA PHE A 84 15.46 -3.83 2.90
C PHE A 84 14.30 -4.23 3.83
N VAL A 85 14.46 -4.06 5.14
CA VAL A 85 13.44 -4.41 6.14
C VAL A 85 12.14 -3.66 5.86
N MET A 86 12.23 -2.38 5.48
CA MET A 86 11.06 -1.58 5.16
C MET A 86 10.41 -1.98 3.82
N ILE A 87 11.20 -2.31 2.79
CA ILE A 87 10.66 -2.82 1.53
C ILE A 87 9.98 -4.17 1.74
N HIS A 88 10.65 -5.11 2.40
CA HIS A 88 10.13 -6.45 2.64
C HIS A 88 8.90 -6.42 3.55
N GLY A 89 9.01 -5.79 4.73
CA GLY A 89 7.95 -5.80 5.73
C GLY A 89 6.75 -4.92 5.38
N ALA A 90 6.99 -3.69 4.91
CA ALA A 90 5.91 -2.73 4.73
C ALA A 90 5.32 -2.70 3.32
N ILE A 91 6.02 -3.25 2.31
CA ILE A 91 5.51 -3.33 0.93
C ILE A 91 5.18 -4.78 0.59
N LEU A 92 6.16 -5.67 0.56
CA LEU A 92 5.96 -7.04 0.05
C LEU A 92 5.03 -7.86 0.96
N ASN A 93 5.28 -7.88 2.26
CA ASN A 93 4.47 -8.65 3.19
C ASN A 93 3.02 -8.12 3.29
N ASN A 94 2.84 -6.81 3.15
CA ASN A 94 1.50 -6.20 3.12
C ASN A 94 0.71 -6.67 1.89
N VAL A 95 1.34 -6.66 0.70
CA VAL A 95 0.70 -7.14 -0.54
C VAL A 95 0.35 -8.63 -0.44
N ILE A 96 1.27 -9.47 0.02
CA ILE A 96 1.03 -10.93 0.11
C ILE A 96 -0.11 -11.23 1.10
N THR A 97 -0.11 -10.56 2.25
CA THR A 97 -1.15 -10.73 3.28
C THR A 97 -2.54 -10.37 2.72
N HIS A 98 -2.70 -9.15 2.19
CA HIS A 98 -3.99 -8.70 1.66
C HIS A 98 -4.43 -9.46 0.41
N THR A 99 -3.48 -9.89 -0.44
CA THR A 99 -3.80 -10.76 -1.58
C THR A 99 -4.37 -12.11 -1.12
N GLY A 100 -3.81 -12.68 -0.04
CA GLY A 100 -4.33 -13.90 0.59
C GLY A 100 -5.72 -13.72 1.19
N GLU A 101 -5.98 -12.59 1.86
CA GLU A 101 -7.31 -12.23 2.38
C GLU A 101 -8.34 -12.13 1.25
N ILE A 102 -8.01 -11.44 0.16
CA ILE A 102 -8.89 -11.33 -1.01
C ILE A 102 -9.11 -12.71 -1.66
N ALA A 103 -8.06 -13.53 -1.80
CA ALA A 103 -8.19 -14.89 -2.33
C ALA A 103 -9.14 -15.74 -1.48
N THR A 104 -9.08 -15.60 -0.15
CA THR A 104 -9.99 -16.26 0.78
C THR A 104 -11.44 -15.80 0.56
N LEU A 105 -11.67 -14.49 0.44
CA LEU A 105 -13.00 -13.94 0.16
C LEU A 105 -13.57 -14.41 -1.19
N LYS A 106 -12.72 -14.49 -2.23
CA LYS A 106 -13.11 -15.06 -3.53
C LYS A 106 -13.52 -16.53 -3.40
N GLY A 107 -12.74 -17.32 -2.65
CA GLY A 107 -13.04 -18.73 -2.39
C GLY A 107 -14.38 -18.93 -1.66
N LEU A 108 -14.71 -18.06 -0.68
CA LEU A 108 -16.02 -18.08 -0.01
C LEU A 108 -17.20 -17.73 -0.94
N GLN A 109 -16.92 -17.16 -2.11
CA GLN A 109 -17.90 -16.80 -3.14
C GLN A 109 -17.86 -17.77 -4.33
N ASP A 110 -17.18 -18.91 -4.22
CA ASP A 110 -16.94 -19.87 -5.30
C ASP A 110 -16.24 -19.27 -6.54
N ILE A 111 -15.48 -18.19 -6.35
CA ILE A 111 -14.68 -17.54 -7.39
C ILE A 111 -13.23 -18.01 -7.26
N GLN A 112 -12.61 -18.41 -8.38
CA GLN A 112 -11.19 -18.78 -8.39
C GLN A 112 -10.31 -17.65 -7.83
N GLY A 113 -9.34 -17.99 -6.97
CA GLY A 113 -8.35 -17.07 -6.41
C GLY A 113 -7.41 -16.45 -7.45
N TYR A 114 -6.29 -15.88 -7.00
CA TYR A 114 -5.26 -15.39 -7.92
C TYR A 114 -4.43 -16.54 -8.48
N ALA A 115 -3.93 -16.39 -9.71
CA ALA A 115 -2.96 -17.32 -10.27
C ALA A 115 -1.63 -17.21 -9.50
N PHE A 116 -0.99 -18.36 -9.25
CA PHE A 116 0.34 -18.46 -8.67
C PHE A 116 1.37 -18.74 -9.76
#